data_AF-A0A848C4X1-F1
#
_entry.id   AF-A0A848C4X1-F1
#
_cell.length_a   1.000
_cell.length_b   1.000
_cell.length_c   1.000
_cell.angle_alpha   90.00
_cell.angle_beta   90.00
_cell.angle_gamma   90.00
#
_symmetry.space_group_name_H-M   'P 1'
#
loop_
_entity.id
_entity.type
_entity.pdbx_description
1 polymer ?
#
loop_
_entity_poly.entity_id
_entity_poly.type
_entity_poly.pdbx_seq_one_letter_code
_entity_poly.pdbx_strand_id
1 'polypeptide(L)'
;MSGYLFKKKKLSQVIKGGFFNLILPYVFLAILIALIEQAYSIFPSWVNEFSAKDFVKGAFYGIGTSTVLPNKLAIPVIGAIWFLLAMFCGNILFTLAFKLSNRMNKQGTLEFLVIIMVIAGFWTSKYIQLPWSLNAAFVSQSFYYAGYMIRKYDLVEKVNLSLASIGLILWMISAQSGFFYLNTAFADNRLLAVLGGIGGSYFMMVVAKVITESITTKYIDYYGKLSLIVLSIHLVEMNSLKVNSFIAQHIFTITNSNLAITYAIVFYRLLITILAVVVIPKIPVVRSFCLNRQYPFFKKH
;
A
#
# COMPACT_ATOMS: atom_id res chain seq x y z
N MET A 1 10.15 0.26 3.35
CA MET A 1 10.34 -0.07 1.91
C MET A 1 10.17 -1.55 1.63
N SER A 2 9.43 -1.92 0.58
CA SER A 2 9.11 -3.32 0.24
C SER A 2 10.34 -4.19 -0.05
N GLY A 3 11.38 -3.62 -0.66
CA GLY A 3 12.62 -4.32 -0.99
C GLY A 3 13.48 -4.74 0.21
N TYR A 4 13.35 -4.05 1.34
CA TYR A 4 14.16 -4.31 2.53
C TYR A 4 13.89 -5.71 3.10
N LEU A 5 12.63 -6.16 3.05
CA LEU A 5 12.22 -7.47 3.54
C LEU A 5 12.42 -8.59 2.50
N PHE A 6 12.98 -8.28 1.32
CA PHE A 6 13.20 -9.26 0.27
C PHE A 6 14.12 -10.39 0.75
N LYS A 7 13.78 -11.64 0.43
CA LYS A 7 14.61 -12.82 0.67
C LYS A 7 14.62 -13.66 -0.59
N LYS A 8 15.79 -14.20 -0.95
CA LYS A 8 15.94 -15.10 -2.10
C LYS A 8 15.06 -16.33 -1.88
N LYS A 9 14.05 -16.52 -2.74
CA LYS A 9 13.07 -17.61 -2.65
C LYS A 9 12.77 -18.21 -4.02
N LYS A 10 12.24 -19.44 -4.05
CA LYS A 10 11.69 -20.02 -5.28
C LYS A 10 10.47 -19.20 -5.74
N LEU A 11 10.24 -19.13 -7.05
CA LEU A 11 9.17 -18.29 -7.60
C LEU A 11 7.80 -18.80 -7.14
N SER A 12 7.63 -20.13 -7.14
CA SER A 12 6.44 -20.79 -6.59
C SER A 12 6.16 -20.44 -5.13
N GLN A 13 7.20 -20.28 -4.30
CA GLN A 13 7.03 -19.86 -2.91
C GLN A 13 6.60 -18.39 -2.79
N VAL A 14 7.07 -17.52 -3.69
CA VAL A 14 6.65 -16.11 -3.76
C VAL A 14 5.19 -16.02 -4.21
N ILE A 15 4.80 -16.75 -5.25
CA ILE A 15 3.42 -16.79 -5.75
C ILE A 15 2.48 -17.37 -4.69
N LYS A 16 2.78 -18.54 -4.12
CA LYS A 16 1.97 -19.16 -3.07
C LYS A 16 1.87 -18.26 -1.84
N GLY A 17 2.99 -17.71 -1.39
CA GLY A 17 3.02 -16.77 -0.27
C GLY A 17 2.23 -15.49 -0.54
N GLY A 18 2.37 -14.91 -1.73
CA GLY A 18 1.64 -13.71 -2.14
C GLY A 18 0.14 -13.96 -2.27
N PHE A 19 -0.26 -15.12 -2.79
CA PHE A 19 -1.67 -15.50 -2.90
C PHE A 19 -2.35 -15.49 -1.52
N PHE A 20 -1.77 -16.20 -0.55
CA PHE A 20 -2.36 -16.30 0.79
C PHE A 20 -2.24 -15.04 1.65
N ASN A 21 -1.24 -14.18 1.41
CA ASN A 21 -1.00 -13.00 2.25
C ASN A 21 -1.44 -11.68 1.60
N LEU A 22 -1.80 -11.67 0.32
CA LEU A 22 -2.19 -10.46 -0.40
C LEU A 22 -3.50 -10.67 -1.17
N ILE A 23 -3.58 -11.69 -2.05
CA ILE A 23 -4.79 -11.95 -2.86
C ILE A 23 -5.96 -12.40 -1.98
N LEU A 24 -5.71 -13.29 -1.03
CA LEU A 24 -6.74 -13.77 -0.11
C LEU A 24 -7.33 -12.64 0.76
N PRO A 25 -6.52 -11.80 1.44
CA PRO A 25 -7.06 -10.60 2.09
C PRO A 25 -7.74 -9.64 1.12
N TYR A 26 -7.24 -9.46 -0.11
CA TYR A 26 -7.87 -8.62 -1.12
C TYR A 26 -9.30 -9.09 -1.45
N VAL A 27 -9.47 -10.37 -1.76
CA VAL A 27 -10.77 -10.96 -2.09
C VAL A 27 -11.72 -10.85 -0.89
N PHE A 28 -11.23 -11.15 0.31
CA PHE A 28 -12.01 -10.99 1.53
C PHE A 28 -12.49 -9.55 1.73
N LEU A 29 -11.60 -8.56 1.57
CA LEU A 29 -11.96 -7.15 1.72
C LEU A 29 -12.94 -6.69 0.64
N ALA A 30 -12.76 -7.12 -0.62
CA ALA A 30 -13.70 -6.81 -1.68
C ALA A 30 -15.10 -7.37 -1.38
N ILE A 31 -15.20 -8.60 -0.90
CA ILE A 31 -16.48 -9.20 -0.49
C ILE A 31 -17.08 -8.43 0.70
N LEU A 32 -16.26 -8.11 1.72
CA LEU A 32 -16.72 -7.37 2.89
C LEU A 32 -17.26 -5.98 2.53
N ILE A 33 -16.55 -5.25 1.66
CA ILE A 33 -16.97 -3.95 1.12
C ILE A 33 -18.31 -4.10 0.39
N ALA A 34 -18.43 -5.06 -0.54
CA ALA A 34 -19.68 -5.29 -1.26
C ALA A 34 -20.87 -5.60 -0.34
N LEU A 35 -20.65 -6.39 0.71
CA LEU A 35 -21.70 -6.73 1.69
C LEU A 35 -22.14 -5.51 2.52
N ILE A 36 -21.19 -4.67 2.94
CA ILE A 36 -21.50 -3.45 3.70
C ILE A 36 -22.24 -2.46 2.80
N GLU A 37 -21.75 -2.25 1.58
CA GLU A 37 -22.34 -1.30 0.63
C GLU A 37 -23.73 -1.73 0.15
N GLN A 38 -24.02 -3.04 0.11
CA GLN A 38 -25.38 -3.53 -0.14
C GLN A 38 -26.40 -3.03 0.90
N ALA A 39 -25.97 -2.69 2.11
CA ALA A 39 -26.83 -2.12 3.14
C ALA A 39 -27.25 -0.66 2.84
N TYR A 40 -26.76 -0.04 1.76
CA TYR A 40 -27.14 1.31 1.33
C TYR A 40 -28.66 1.48 1.16
N SER A 41 -29.36 0.46 0.66
CA SER A 41 -30.83 0.50 0.51
C SER A 41 -31.58 0.64 1.83
N ILE A 42 -30.95 0.23 2.95
CA ILE A 42 -31.51 0.28 4.30
C ILE A 42 -30.97 1.49 5.07
N PHE A 43 -29.69 1.82 4.90
CA PHE A 43 -28.98 2.88 5.65
C PHE A 43 -28.27 3.89 4.73
N PRO A 44 -29.00 4.65 3.90
CA PRO A 44 -28.41 5.53 2.90
C PRO A 44 -27.61 6.72 3.49
N SER A 45 -27.92 7.11 4.73
CA SER A 45 -27.20 8.15 5.47
C SER A 45 -25.84 7.71 6.01
N TRP A 46 -25.63 6.40 6.17
CA TRP A 46 -24.41 5.84 6.78
C TRP A 46 -23.50 5.13 5.79
N VAL A 47 -24.05 4.66 4.68
CA VAL A 47 -23.36 3.83 3.70
C VAL A 47 -23.26 4.56 2.35
N ASN A 48 -22.20 4.30 1.59
CA ASN A 48 -22.03 4.83 0.25
C ASN A 48 -22.91 4.12 -0.78
N GLU A 49 -23.26 4.83 -1.85
CA GLU A 49 -24.09 4.28 -2.93
C GLU A 49 -23.39 3.09 -3.59
N PHE A 50 -24.14 2.02 -3.86
CA PHE A 50 -23.59 0.76 -4.33
C PHE A 50 -24.12 0.38 -5.72
N SER A 51 -23.21 0.25 -6.68
CA SER A 51 -23.47 -0.39 -7.96
C SER A 51 -22.71 -1.71 -8.03
N ALA A 52 -23.42 -2.84 -7.90
CA ALA A 52 -22.80 -4.17 -7.93
C ALA A 52 -22.03 -4.43 -9.24
N LYS A 53 -22.57 -3.98 -10.39
CA LYS A 53 -21.92 -4.15 -11.70
C LYS A 53 -20.60 -3.40 -11.76
N ASP A 54 -20.58 -2.16 -11.28
CA ASP A 54 -19.39 -1.32 -11.33
C ASP A 54 -18.38 -1.79 -10.27
N PHE A 55 -18.84 -2.15 -9.07
CA PHE A 55 -17.99 -2.76 -8.06
C PHE A 55 -17.28 -4.00 -8.57
N VAL A 56 -18.00 -4.92 -9.24
CA VAL A 56 -17.40 -6.14 -9.80
C VAL A 56 -16.35 -5.80 -10.87
N LYS A 57 -16.63 -4.84 -11.78
CA LYS A 57 -15.63 -4.37 -12.76
C LYS A 57 -14.39 -3.83 -12.06
N GLY A 58 -14.57 -2.95 -11.06
CA GLY A 58 -13.48 -2.36 -10.28
C GLY A 58 -12.68 -3.42 -9.52
N ALA A 59 -13.35 -4.40 -8.92
CA ALA A 59 -12.74 -5.48 -8.15
C ALA A 59 -11.93 -6.45 -9.02
N PHE A 60 -12.40 -6.76 -10.24
CA PHE A 60 -11.65 -7.59 -11.18
C PHE A 60 -10.48 -6.83 -11.81
N TYR A 61 -10.69 -5.55 -12.17
CA TYR A 61 -9.66 -4.75 -12.80
C TYR A 61 -8.59 -4.28 -11.81
N GLY A 62 -8.97 -3.97 -10.57
CA GLY A 62 -8.05 -3.75 -9.46
C GLY A 62 -7.24 -2.45 -9.55
N ILE A 63 -7.89 -1.34 -9.89
CA ILE A 63 -7.25 -0.01 -9.99
C ILE A 63 -7.65 0.93 -8.86
N GLY A 64 -6.69 1.76 -8.45
CA GLY A 64 -6.83 2.68 -7.32
C GLY A 64 -7.45 4.04 -7.64
N THR A 65 -7.73 4.34 -8.90
CA THR A 65 -8.42 5.57 -9.36
C THR A 65 -9.26 5.21 -10.58
N SER A 66 -10.47 5.76 -10.67
CA SER A 66 -11.36 5.50 -11.80
C SER A 66 -10.71 5.98 -13.10
N THR A 67 -10.88 5.22 -14.18
CA THR A 67 -10.28 5.52 -15.47
C THR A 67 -11.18 5.07 -16.62
N VAL A 68 -10.98 5.65 -17.79
CA VAL A 68 -11.65 5.22 -19.02
C VAL A 68 -10.59 4.61 -19.93
N LEU A 69 -10.78 3.34 -20.26
CA LEU A 69 -9.89 2.62 -21.15
C LEU A 69 -10.04 3.11 -22.60
N PRO A 70 -9.05 2.86 -23.48
CA PRO A 70 -9.11 3.30 -24.89
C PRO A 70 -10.34 2.82 -25.66
N ASN A 71 -10.94 1.70 -25.25
CA ASN A 71 -12.19 1.16 -25.79
C ASN A 71 -13.46 1.82 -25.20
N LYS A 72 -13.32 2.98 -24.54
CA LYS A 72 -14.40 3.73 -23.84
C LYS A 72 -15.03 2.97 -22.67
N LEU A 73 -14.40 1.89 -22.19
CA LEU A 73 -14.88 1.19 -21.00
C LEU A 73 -14.46 1.97 -19.74
N ALA A 74 -15.44 2.47 -19.00
CA ALA A 74 -15.21 3.06 -17.69
C ALA A 74 -14.94 1.97 -16.66
N ILE A 75 -13.80 2.06 -15.99
CA ILE A 75 -13.43 1.21 -14.86
C ILE A 75 -13.49 2.06 -13.59
N PRO A 76 -14.37 1.71 -12.65
CA PRO A 76 -14.45 2.40 -11.37
C PRO A 76 -13.30 1.99 -10.46
N VAL A 77 -12.95 2.90 -9.55
CA VAL A 77 -11.99 2.67 -8.48
C VAL A 77 -12.48 1.60 -7.50
N ILE A 78 -11.58 0.71 -7.06
CA ILE A 78 -11.86 -0.24 -5.98
C ILE A 78 -11.46 0.29 -4.58
N GLY A 79 -10.90 1.49 -4.55
CA GLY A 79 -10.29 2.11 -3.39
C GLY A 79 -8.88 1.58 -3.13
N ALA A 80 -8.30 1.92 -1.98
CA ALA A 80 -6.88 1.66 -1.71
C ALA A 80 -6.50 0.18 -1.48
N ILE A 81 -7.44 -0.77 -1.62
CA ILE A 81 -7.12 -2.22 -1.67
C ILE A 81 -6.32 -2.61 -2.92
N TRP A 82 -6.27 -1.75 -3.96
CA TRP A 82 -5.41 -1.92 -5.15
C TRP A 82 -3.94 -2.20 -4.79
N PHE A 83 -3.48 -1.65 -3.66
CA PHE A 83 -2.11 -1.81 -3.18
C PHE A 83 -1.74 -3.28 -2.94
N LEU A 84 -2.69 -4.12 -2.55
CA LEU A 84 -2.46 -5.56 -2.35
C LEU A 84 -2.15 -6.28 -3.66
N LEU A 85 -2.85 -5.93 -4.74
CA LEU A 85 -2.60 -6.45 -6.09
C LEU A 85 -1.25 -5.94 -6.61
N ALA A 86 -0.97 -4.64 -6.47
CA ALA A 86 0.30 -4.06 -6.87
C ALA A 86 1.49 -4.69 -6.12
N MET A 87 1.35 -4.96 -4.82
CA MET A 87 2.35 -5.68 -4.02
C MET A 87 2.53 -7.12 -4.46
N PHE A 88 1.44 -7.82 -4.81
CA PHE A 88 1.51 -9.20 -5.32
C PHE A 88 2.31 -9.25 -6.62
N CYS A 89 1.96 -8.41 -7.59
CA CYS A 89 2.66 -8.27 -8.86
C CYS A 89 4.12 -7.81 -8.65
N GLY A 90 4.33 -6.81 -7.79
CA GLY A 90 5.65 -6.24 -7.52
C GLY A 90 6.64 -7.26 -6.93
N ASN A 91 6.18 -8.14 -6.03
CA ASN A 91 7.00 -9.22 -5.47
C ASN A 91 7.43 -10.24 -6.54
N ILE A 92 6.52 -10.57 -7.47
CA ILE A 92 6.80 -11.49 -8.58
C ILE A 92 7.82 -10.86 -9.53
N LEU A 93 7.55 -9.62 -9.98
CA LEU A 93 8.41 -8.87 -10.90
C LEU A 93 9.84 -8.74 -10.36
N PHE A 94 9.98 -8.31 -9.10
CA PHE A 94 11.32 -8.16 -8.50
C PHE A 94 12.05 -9.49 -8.37
N THR A 95 11.33 -10.56 -7.99
CA THR A 95 11.91 -11.91 -7.91
C THR A 95 12.39 -12.41 -9.27
N LEU A 96 11.62 -12.16 -10.33
CA LEU A 96 11.99 -12.50 -11.70
C LEU A 96 13.21 -11.71 -12.16
N ALA A 97 13.21 -10.39 -11.97
CA ALA A 97 14.34 -9.52 -12.32
C ALA A 97 15.62 -9.96 -11.59
N PHE A 98 15.52 -10.24 -10.28
CA PHE A 98 16.63 -10.72 -9.47
C PHE A 98 17.20 -12.05 -9.99
N LYS A 99 16.33 -13.00 -10.35
CA LYS A 99 16.78 -14.30 -10.89
C LYS A 99 17.39 -14.18 -12.27
N LEU A 100 16.80 -13.37 -13.14
CA LEU A 100 17.31 -13.13 -14.48
C LEU A 100 18.71 -12.47 -14.40
N SER A 101 18.87 -11.47 -13.53
CA SER A 101 20.15 -10.83 -13.26
C SER A 101 21.21 -11.84 -12.80
N ASN A 102 20.87 -12.75 -11.88
CA ASN A 102 21.83 -13.79 -11.43
C ASN A 102 22.15 -14.79 -12.54
N ARG A 103 21.19 -15.15 -13.40
CA ARG A 103 21.40 -16.08 -14.52
C ARG A 103 22.31 -15.47 -15.59
N MET A 104 22.14 -14.18 -15.88
CA MET A 104 22.98 -13.48 -16.85
C MET A 104 24.39 -13.21 -16.32
N ASN A 105 24.57 -13.17 -15.00
CA ASN A 105 25.83 -12.95 -14.30
C ASN A 105 26.62 -11.71 -14.78
N LYS A 106 25.90 -10.69 -15.27
CA LYS A 106 26.47 -9.40 -15.69
C LYS A 106 26.15 -8.35 -14.63
N GLN A 107 27.17 -7.62 -14.20
CA GLN A 107 27.01 -6.47 -13.31
C GLN A 107 26.09 -5.43 -13.96
N GLY A 108 25.21 -4.79 -13.16
CA GLY A 108 24.27 -3.79 -13.68
C GLY A 108 22.96 -4.35 -14.26
N THR A 109 22.82 -5.68 -14.40
CA THR A 109 21.61 -6.26 -15.04
C THR A 109 20.35 -6.00 -14.22
N LEU A 110 20.41 -6.11 -12.89
CA LEU A 110 19.25 -5.87 -12.04
C LEU A 110 18.81 -4.40 -12.12
N GLU A 111 19.78 -3.50 -12.06
CA GLU A 111 19.61 -2.05 -12.18
C GLU A 111 18.94 -1.70 -13.50
N PHE A 112 19.45 -2.25 -14.59
CA PHE A 112 18.89 -2.07 -15.93
C PHE A 112 17.45 -2.56 -16.03
N LEU A 113 17.16 -3.76 -15.52
CA LEU A 113 15.80 -4.31 -15.52
C LEU A 113 14.83 -3.45 -14.69
N VAL A 114 15.27 -2.96 -13.53
CA VAL A 114 14.48 -2.07 -12.67
C VAL A 114 14.20 -0.74 -13.38
N ILE A 115 15.21 -0.13 -14.01
CA ILE A 115 15.06 1.13 -14.76
C ILE A 115 14.06 0.96 -15.91
N ILE A 116 14.18 -0.11 -16.70
CA ILE A 116 13.24 -0.41 -17.78
C ILE A 116 11.82 -0.55 -17.23
N MET A 117 11.63 -1.29 -16.14
CA MET A 117 10.30 -1.46 -15.54
C MET A 117 9.74 -0.10 -15.10
N VAL A 118 10.51 0.74 -14.41
CA VAL A 118 10.05 2.05 -13.95
C VAL A 118 9.65 2.95 -15.13
N ILE A 119 10.48 3.00 -16.18
CA ILE A 119 10.18 3.76 -17.41
C ILE A 119 8.90 3.22 -18.06
N ALA A 120 8.79 1.90 -18.20
CA ALA A 120 7.62 1.25 -18.76
C ALA A 120 6.35 1.57 -17.96
N GLY A 121 6.41 1.55 -16.62
CA GLY A 121 5.29 1.87 -15.75
C GLY A 121 4.75 3.30 -15.96
N PHE A 122 5.64 4.29 -15.97
CA PHE A 122 5.28 5.69 -16.23
C PHE A 122 4.87 5.97 -17.68
N TRP A 123 5.42 5.22 -18.64
CA TRP A 123 5.10 5.41 -20.05
C TRP A 123 3.75 4.80 -20.39
N THR A 124 3.52 3.55 -19.98
CA THR A 124 2.25 2.85 -20.21
C THR A 124 1.08 3.54 -19.52
N SER A 125 1.28 4.14 -18.33
CA SER A 125 0.20 4.80 -17.58
C SER A 125 -0.41 6.01 -18.29
N LYS A 126 0.30 6.59 -19.27
CA LYS A 126 -0.22 7.67 -20.12
C LYS A 126 -1.28 7.20 -21.11
N TYR A 127 -1.22 5.94 -21.51
CA TYR A 127 -2.08 5.38 -22.56
C TYR A 127 -3.13 4.46 -21.97
N ILE A 128 -2.74 3.64 -20.98
CA ILE A 128 -3.61 2.65 -20.37
C ILE A 128 -3.19 2.39 -18.92
N GLN A 129 -4.16 2.44 -18.02
CA GLN A 129 -4.03 1.85 -16.68
C GLN A 129 -4.19 0.35 -16.84
N LEU A 130 -3.13 -0.42 -16.62
CA LEU A 130 -3.14 -1.87 -16.72
C LEU A 130 -3.90 -2.49 -15.55
N PRO A 131 -4.49 -3.68 -15.75
CA PRO A 131 -5.17 -4.40 -14.68
C PRO A 131 -4.20 -4.73 -13.55
N TRP A 132 -4.77 -4.94 -12.36
CA TRP A 132 -4.09 -5.32 -11.13
C TRP A 132 -3.03 -4.32 -10.70
N SER A 133 -3.22 -3.06 -11.10
CA SER A 133 -2.30 -1.95 -10.83
C SER A 133 -0.86 -2.28 -11.25
N LEU A 134 -0.69 -2.93 -12.40
CA LEU A 134 0.61 -3.31 -12.92
C LEU A 134 1.52 -2.10 -13.20
N ASN A 135 0.97 -0.95 -13.61
CA ASN A 135 1.78 0.27 -13.76
C ASN A 135 2.42 0.68 -12.43
N ALA A 136 1.64 0.64 -11.34
CA ALA A 136 2.14 0.91 -10.00
C ALA A 136 3.19 -0.13 -9.57
N ALA A 137 2.95 -1.41 -9.88
CA ALA A 137 3.90 -2.48 -9.60
C ALA A 137 5.24 -2.27 -10.33
N PHE A 138 5.22 -1.78 -11.57
CA PHE A 138 6.40 -1.42 -12.35
C PHE A 138 7.17 -0.24 -11.76
N VAL A 139 6.48 0.88 -11.46
CA VAL A 139 7.13 2.04 -10.82
C VAL A 139 7.68 1.68 -9.44
N SER A 140 6.98 0.81 -8.69
CA SER A 140 7.39 0.37 -7.37
C SER A 140 8.72 -0.41 -7.35
N GLN A 141 9.18 -0.93 -8.50
CA GLN A 141 10.45 -1.66 -8.58
C GLN A 141 11.65 -0.82 -8.13
N SER A 142 11.58 0.51 -8.29
CA SER A 142 12.53 1.45 -7.71
C SER A 142 12.66 1.30 -6.18
N PHE A 143 11.54 1.20 -5.46
CA PHE A 143 11.48 0.99 -4.01
C PHE A 143 11.89 -0.42 -3.59
N TYR A 144 11.64 -1.43 -4.44
CA TYR A 144 12.13 -2.78 -4.21
C TYR A 144 13.66 -2.84 -4.33
N TYR A 145 14.21 -2.24 -5.38
CA TYR A 145 15.65 -2.19 -5.58
C TYR A 145 16.35 -1.36 -4.48
N ALA A 146 15.85 -0.16 -4.18
CA ALA A 146 16.40 0.69 -3.14
C ALA A 146 16.38 -0.01 -1.77
N GLY A 147 15.24 -0.61 -1.39
CA GLY A 147 15.13 -1.36 -0.15
C GLY A 147 16.09 -2.56 -0.09
N TYR A 148 16.27 -3.28 -1.20
CA TYR A 148 17.23 -4.37 -1.30
C TYR A 148 18.68 -3.88 -1.09
N MET A 149 19.06 -2.76 -1.72
CA MET A 149 20.40 -2.18 -1.56
C MET A 149 20.64 -1.66 -0.14
N ILE A 150 19.66 -0.97 0.45
CA ILE A 150 19.71 -0.49 1.84
C ILE A 150 20.03 -1.63 2.80
N ARG A 151 19.38 -2.79 2.61
CA ARG A 151 19.67 -3.97 3.42
C ARG A 151 21.01 -4.62 3.06
N LYS A 152 21.35 -4.71 1.78
CA LYS A 152 22.59 -5.34 1.32
C LYS A 152 23.85 -4.67 1.91
N TYR A 153 23.80 -3.36 2.15
CA TYR A 153 24.91 -2.59 2.72
C TYR A 153 24.72 -2.22 4.20
N ASP A 154 23.68 -2.75 4.84
CA ASP A 154 23.35 -2.49 6.25
C ASP A 154 23.25 -0.99 6.59
N LEU A 155 22.70 -0.19 5.67
CA LEU A 155 22.71 1.28 5.79
C LEU A 155 21.90 1.79 6.99
N VAL A 156 20.84 1.06 7.36
CA VAL A 156 20.01 1.38 8.53
C VAL A 156 20.70 0.97 9.83
N GLU A 157 21.35 -0.21 9.86
CA GLU A 157 22.05 -0.68 11.06
C GLU A 157 23.27 0.17 11.41
N LYS A 158 23.94 0.72 10.39
CA LYS A 158 25.07 1.64 10.57
C LYS A 158 24.66 3.07 10.91
N VAL A 159 23.36 3.37 10.99
CA VAL A 159 22.78 4.70 11.27
C VAL A 159 23.55 5.83 10.55
N ASN A 160 23.58 5.77 9.21
CA ASN A 160 24.26 6.81 8.44
C ASN A 160 23.41 8.09 8.39
N LEU A 161 23.62 8.99 9.36
CA LEU A 161 22.91 10.27 9.50
C LEU A 161 23.14 11.20 8.30
N SER A 162 24.32 11.19 7.69
CA SER A 162 24.58 12.02 6.49
C SER A 162 23.67 11.61 5.34
N LEU A 163 23.59 10.29 5.07
CA LEU A 163 22.69 9.77 4.04
C LEU A 163 21.21 10.01 4.41
N ALA A 164 20.87 9.96 5.71
CA ALA A 164 19.51 10.24 6.18
C ALA A 164 19.14 11.71 5.93
N SER A 165 20.05 12.65 6.20
CA SER A 165 19.87 14.07 5.90
C SER A 165 19.73 14.33 4.40
N ILE A 166 20.51 13.66 3.55
CA ILE A 166 20.33 13.72 2.09
C ILE A 166 18.93 13.20 1.72
N GLY A 167 18.49 12.09 2.32
CA GLY A 167 17.15 11.54 2.13
C GLY A 167 16.04 12.52 2.54
N LEU A 168 16.22 13.24 3.65
CA LEU A 168 15.29 14.28 4.12
C LEU A 168 15.24 15.45 3.13
N ILE A 169 16.40 15.94 2.66
CA ILE A 169 16.47 17.03 1.68
C ILE A 169 15.75 16.63 0.39
N LEU A 170 16.02 15.43 -0.14
CA LEU A 170 15.34 14.92 -1.34
C LEU A 170 13.83 14.81 -1.14
N TRP A 171 13.38 14.38 0.05
CA TRP A 171 11.97 14.32 0.36
C TRP A 171 11.33 15.72 0.38
N MET A 172 11.97 16.70 1.00
CA MET A 172 11.47 18.09 1.05
C MET A 172 11.41 18.73 -0.35
N ILE A 173 12.44 18.55 -1.17
CA ILE A 173 12.45 19.05 -2.55
C ILE A 173 11.34 18.36 -3.37
N SER A 174 11.18 17.04 -3.20
CA SER A 174 10.11 16.31 -3.87
C SER A 174 8.71 16.76 -3.45
N ALA A 175 8.51 17.11 -2.18
CA ALA A 175 7.23 17.59 -1.69
C ALA A 175 6.79 18.92 -2.36
N GLN A 176 7.76 19.71 -2.84
CA GLN A 176 7.51 20.96 -3.56
C GLN A 176 7.30 20.76 -5.07
N SER A 177 7.66 19.59 -5.61
CA SER A 177 7.67 19.33 -7.06
C SER A 177 6.34 18.84 -7.64
N GLY A 178 5.30 18.73 -6.82
CA GLY A 178 3.97 18.26 -7.21
C GLY A 178 3.60 16.91 -6.63
N PHE A 179 2.59 16.28 -7.21
CA PHE A 179 2.00 15.04 -6.70
C PHE A 179 2.74 13.81 -7.19
N PHE A 180 2.73 12.76 -6.36
CA PHE A 180 3.14 11.42 -6.73
C PHE A 180 2.03 10.40 -6.46
N TYR A 181 1.23 10.14 -7.49
CA TYR A 181 0.16 9.16 -7.47
C TYR A 181 0.71 7.81 -7.93
N LEU A 182 1.29 7.05 -6.99
CA LEU A 182 1.83 5.72 -7.31
C LEU A 182 0.73 4.77 -7.82
N ASN A 183 -0.51 4.91 -7.34
CA ASN A 183 -1.65 4.09 -7.74
C ASN A 183 -1.98 4.18 -9.23
N THR A 184 -1.74 5.33 -9.85
CA THR A 184 -1.92 5.55 -11.30
C THR A 184 -0.59 5.62 -12.05
N ALA A 185 0.54 5.40 -11.35
CA ALA A 185 1.88 5.63 -11.88
C ALA A 185 2.00 7.01 -12.57
N PHE A 186 1.53 8.05 -11.87
CA PHE A 186 1.62 9.45 -12.30
C PHE A 186 2.46 10.26 -11.32
N ALA A 187 3.28 11.15 -11.86
CA ALA A 187 4.02 12.15 -11.10
C ALA A 187 4.32 13.36 -11.99
N ASP A 188 4.24 14.56 -11.42
CA ASP A 188 4.60 15.81 -12.12
C ASP A 188 6.10 15.80 -12.47
N ASN A 189 6.95 15.54 -11.47
CA ASN A 189 8.36 15.24 -11.66
C ASN A 189 8.68 13.79 -11.26
N ARG A 190 8.68 12.89 -12.25
CA ARG A 190 8.86 11.44 -12.03
C ARG A 190 10.14 11.07 -11.31
N LEU A 191 11.25 11.68 -11.71
CA LEU A 191 12.56 11.37 -11.13
C LEU A 191 12.61 11.81 -9.67
N LEU A 192 12.21 13.06 -9.43
CA LEU A 192 12.24 13.64 -8.10
C LEU A 192 11.23 12.97 -7.16
N ALA A 193 10.05 12.59 -7.65
CA ALA A 193 9.07 11.81 -6.90
C ALA A 193 9.60 10.45 -6.44
N VAL A 194 10.29 9.72 -7.34
CA VAL A 194 10.91 8.43 -6.99
C VAL A 194 12.07 8.64 -6.00
N LEU A 195 12.96 9.60 -6.25
CA LEU A 195 14.10 9.87 -5.38
C LEU A 195 13.67 10.38 -4.00
N GLY A 196 12.71 11.29 -3.94
CA GLY A 196 12.14 11.82 -2.70
C GLY A 196 11.37 10.76 -1.93
N GLY A 197 10.60 9.91 -2.61
CA GLY A 197 9.96 8.76 -1.99
C GLY A 197 10.97 7.76 -1.41
N ILE A 198 12.08 7.52 -2.12
CA ILE A 198 13.18 6.67 -1.65
C ILE A 198 13.87 7.31 -0.43
N GLY A 199 14.24 8.58 -0.55
CA GLY A 199 14.92 9.36 0.48
C GLY A 199 14.11 9.47 1.76
N GLY A 200 12.83 9.86 1.65
CA GLY A 200 11.91 9.97 2.79
C GLY A 200 11.67 8.62 3.47
N SER A 201 11.52 7.54 2.69
CA SER A 201 11.39 6.20 3.26
C SER A 201 12.65 5.76 4.02
N TYR A 202 13.85 6.05 3.49
CA TYR A 202 15.11 5.73 4.16
C TYR A 202 15.29 6.56 5.43
N PHE A 203 15.02 7.87 5.38
CA PHE A 203 15.04 8.74 6.55
C PHE A 203 14.12 8.21 7.66
N MET A 204 12.88 7.87 7.33
CA MET A 204 11.94 7.29 8.30
C MET A 204 12.40 5.95 8.87
N MET A 205 13.10 5.12 8.09
CA MET A 205 13.69 3.87 8.59
C MET A 205 14.81 4.15 9.61
N VAL A 206 15.66 5.16 9.38
CA VAL A 206 16.71 5.57 10.33
C VAL A 206 16.11 6.15 11.61
N VAL A 207 15.10 7.03 11.48
CA VAL A 207 14.37 7.58 12.64
C VAL A 207 13.75 6.45 13.48
N ALA A 208 13.08 5.50 12.83
CA ALA A 208 12.49 4.35 13.52
C ALA A 208 13.54 3.51 14.27
N LYS A 209 14.72 3.32 13.68
CA LYS A 209 15.85 2.61 14.31
C LYS A 209 16.34 3.33 15.57
N VAL A 210 16.60 4.63 15.48
CA VAL A 210 17.05 5.45 16.62
C VAL A 210 16.03 5.43 17.76
N ILE A 211 14.73 5.54 17.43
CA ILE A 211 13.66 5.47 18.43
C ILE A 211 13.64 4.11 19.12
N THR A 212 13.75 3.03 18.35
CA THR A 212 13.71 1.65 18.88
C THR A 212 14.90 1.32 19.78
N GLU A 213 16.04 1.96 19.56
CA GLU A 213 17.22 1.83 20.44
C GLU A 213 17.11 2.67 21.72
N SER A 214 16.31 3.73 21.70
CA SER A 214 16.18 4.68 22.82
C SER A 214 15.04 4.36 23.78
N ILE A 215 13.92 3.84 23.27
CA ILE A 215 12.71 3.57 24.05
C ILE A 215 12.11 2.20 23.72
N THR A 216 11.39 1.62 24.68
CA THR A 216 10.66 0.37 24.44
C THR A 216 9.48 0.62 23.51
N THR A 217 9.52 0.04 22.30
CA THR A 217 8.48 0.20 21.28
C THR A 217 7.48 -0.97 21.24
N LYS A 218 7.40 -1.80 22.29
CA LYS A 218 6.59 -3.04 22.33
C LYS A 218 5.19 -2.91 21.72
N TYR A 219 4.46 -1.84 22.06
CA TYR A 219 3.11 -1.60 21.53
C TYR A 219 3.10 -1.13 20.08
N ILE A 220 4.08 -0.32 19.68
CA ILE A 220 4.27 0.15 18.30
C ILE A 220 4.63 -1.04 17.40
N ASP A 221 5.53 -1.91 17.84
CA ASP A 221 5.91 -3.13 17.13
C ASP A 221 4.71 -4.08 16.96
N TYR A 222 3.90 -4.23 18.00
CA TYR A 222 2.69 -5.03 17.96
C TYR A 222 1.68 -4.46 16.95
N TYR A 223 1.45 -3.14 16.99
CA TYR A 223 0.59 -2.45 16.04
C TYR A 223 1.10 -2.61 14.60
N GLY A 224 2.41 -2.45 14.37
CA GLY A 224 3.05 -2.63 13.06
C GLY A 224 2.94 -4.06 12.51
N LYS A 225 3.05 -5.09 13.37
CA LYS A 225 2.82 -6.50 12.99
C LYS A 225 1.39 -6.76 12.49
N LEU A 226 0.44 -5.95 12.94
CA LEU A 226 -0.98 -6.02 12.58
C LEU A 226 -1.38 -4.94 11.56
N SER A 227 -0.40 -4.30 10.89
CA SER A 227 -0.62 -3.26 9.89
C SER A 227 -1.58 -3.65 8.76
N LEU A 228 -1.66 -4.94 8.38
CA LEU A 228 -2.64 -5.39 7.38
C LEU A 228 -4.09 -5.31 7.88
N ILE A 229 -4.32 -5.54 9.18
CA ILE A 229 -5.64 -5.32 9.81
C ILE A 229 -5.95 -3.83 9.86
N VAL A 230 -4.98 -3.02 10.28
CA VAL A 230 -5.11 -1.55 10.32
C VAL A 230 -5.50 -1.03 8.93
N LEU A 231 -4.77 -1.45 7.90
CA LEU A 231 -5.06 -1.11 6.50
C LEU A 231 -6.46 -1.59 6.10
N SER A 232 -6.84 -2.83 6.42
CA SER A 232 -8.13 -3.41 6.08
C SER A 232 -9.31 -2.55 6.54
N ILE A 233 -9.32 -2.14 7.80
CA ILE A 233 -10.41 -1.33 8.36
C ILE A 233 -10.39 0.08 7.86
N HIS A 234 -9.20 0.66 7.73
CA HIS A 234 -9.08 1.99 7.14
C HIS A 234 -9.70 2.03 5.74
N LEU A 235 -9.54 0.96 4.96
CA LEU A 235 -10.10 0.84 3.62
C LEU A 235 -11.61 0.60 3.64
N VAL A 236 -12.11 -0.26 4.52
CA VAL A 236 -13.56 -0.49 4.67
C VAL A 236 -14.27 0.79 5.11
N GLU A 237 -13.70 1.51 6.09
CA GLU A 237 -14.24 2.77 6.59
C GLU A 237 -14.25 3.85 5.50
N MET A 238 -13.13 4.02 4.79
CA MET A 238 -13.00 5.04 3.75
C MET A 238 -13.86 4.74 2.51
N ASN A 239 -14.01 3.47 2.11
CA ASN A 239 -14.75 3.09 0.92
C ASN A 239 -16.25 3.01 1.16
N SER A 240 -16.69 2.47 2.31
CA SER A 240 -18.08 2.05 2.48
C SER A 240 -18.89 2.93 3.42
N LEU A 241 -18.26 3.65 4.35
CA LEU A 241 -18.96 4.39 5.41
C LEU A 241 -18.86 5.90 5.25
N LYS A 242 -19.95 6.62 5.56
CA LYS A 242 -20.05 8.09 5.55
C LYS A 242 -19.66 8.75 6.88
N VAL A 243 -19.00 8.01 7.77
CA VAL A 243 -18.69 8.49 9.13
C VAL A 243 -17.84 9.77 9.11
N ASN A 244 -16.90 9.89 8.17
CA ASN A 244 -16.09 11.10 8.01
C ASN A 244 -16.96 12.33 7.68
N SER A 245 -17.94 12.18 6.79
CA SER A 245 -18.87 13.26 6.43
C SER A 245 -19.76 13.65 7.62
N PHE A 246 -20.23 12.66 8.40
CA PHE A 246 -21.02 12.91 9.60
C PHE A 246 -20.23 13.66 10.67
N ILE A 247 -19.00 13.22 10.98
CA ILE A 247 -18.11 13.89 11.94
C ILE A 247 -17.79 15.30 11.46
N ALA A 248 -17.44 15.45 10.17
CA ALA A 248 -17.13 16.76 9.59
C ALA A 248 -18.29 17.73 9.72
N GLN A 249 -19.50 17.31 9.36
CA GLN A 249 -20.69 18.16 9.45
C GLN A 249 -20.98 18.55 10.89
N HIS A 250 -21.00 17.60 11.83
CA HIS A 250 -21.34 17.86 13.22
C HIS A 250 -20.32 18.78 13.91
N ILE A 251 -19.03 18.52 13.72
CA ILE A 251 -17.96 19.35 14.30
C ILE A 251 -17.96 20.74 13.65
N PHE A 252 -18.16 20.85 12.34
CA PHE A 252 -18.25 22.15 11.67
C PHE A 252 -19.39 23.00 12.22
N THR A 253 -20.57 22.41 12.46
CA THR A 253 -21.72 23.13 13.03
C THR A 253 -21.45 23.70 14.42
N ILE A 254 -20.61 23.03 15.23
CA ILE A 254 -20.31 23.46 16.61
C ILE A 254 -19.14 24.45 16.64
N THR A 255 -18.06 24.17 15.90
CA THR A 255 -16.79 24.90 16.06
C THR A 255 -16.47 25.85 14.92
N ASN A 256 -17.18 25.75 13.79
CA ASN A 256 -16.94 26.52 12.55
C ASN A 256 -15.45 26.56 12.12
N SER A 257 -14.72 25.47 12.34
CA SER A 257 -13.26 25.40 12.17
C SER A 257 -12.83 24.14 11.46
N ASN A 258 -12.17 24.30 10.31
CA ASN A 258 -11.64 23.18 9.52
C ASN A 258 -10.51 22.43 10.24
N LEU A 259 -9.77 23.10 11.12
CA LEU A 259 -8.75 22.45 11.94
C LEU A 259 -9.37 21.48 12.95
N ALA A 260 -10.47 21.89 13.61
CA ALA A 260 -11.17 21.04 14.56
C ALA A 260 -11.73 19.76 13.88
N ILE A 261 -12.27 19.89 12.67
CA ILE A 261 -12.71 18.75 11.87
C ILE A 261 -11.54 17.79 11.60
N THR A 262 -10.39 18.33 11.19
CA THR A 262 -9.22 17.53 10.86
C THR A 262 -8.74 16.75 12.08
N TYR A 263 -8.62 17.40 13.24
CA TYR A 263 -8.25 16.72 14.48
C TYR A 263 -9.27 15.67 14.90
N ALA A 264 -10.57 15.95 14.78
CA ALA A 264 -11.63 15.00 15.13
C ALA A 264 -11.60 13.75 14.24
N ILE A 265 -11.44 13.92 12.91
CA ILE A 265 -11.35 12.81 11.96
C ILE A 265 -10.08 11.99 12.21
N VAL A 266 -8.93 12.63 12.41
CA VAL A 266 -7.66 11.93 12.71
C VAL A 266 -7.77 11.14 14.01
N PHE A 267 -8.32 11.74 15.06
CA PHE A 267 -8.52 11.07 16.34
C PHE A 267 -9.44 9.86 16.23
N TYR A 268 -10.59 10.02 15.57
CA TYR A 268 -11.53 8.92 15.28
C TYR A 268 -10.83 7.78 14.52
N ARG A 269 -10.07 8.11 13.47
CA ARG A 269 -9.35 7.12 12.65
C ARG A 269 -8.30 6.36 13.45
N LEU A 270 -7.58 7.02 14.35
CA LEU A 270 -6.65 6.35 15.25
C LEU A 270 -7.37 5.44 16.24
N LEU A 271 -8.50 5.88 16.79
CA LEU A 271 -9.28 5.11 17.75
C LEU A 271 -9.84 3.83 17.13
N ILE A 272 -10.45 3.92 15.94
CA ILE A 272 -11.04 2.75 15.28
C ILE A 272 -9.97 1.72 14.89
N THR A 273 -8.78 2.16 14.45
CA THR A 273 -7.69 1.24 14.09
C THR A 273 -7.04 0.60 15.32
N ILE A 274 -6.96 1.31 16.45
CA ILE A 274 -6.50 0.72 17.72
C ILE A 274 -7.50 -0.33 18.22
N LEU A 275 -8.80 0.00 18.23
CA LEU A 275 -9.86 -0.93 18.65
C LEU A 275 -9.85 -2.19 17.80
N ALA A 276 -9.73 -2.03 16.49
CA ALA A 276 -9.57 -3.12 15.55
C ALA A 276 -8.40 -4.06 15.84
N VAL A 277 -7.23 -3.50 16.15
CA VAL A 277 -6.02 -4.26 16.49
C VAL A 277 -6.24 -5.11 17.74
N VAL A 278 -7.12 -4.70 18.66
CA VAL A 278 -7.50 -5.46 19.85
C VAL A 278 -8.57 -6.52 19.56
N VAL A 279 -9.56 -6.20 18.71
CA VAL A 279 -10.75 -7.04 18.48
C VAL A 279 -10.52 -8.10 17.40
N ILE A 280 -10.02 -7.73 16.23
CA ILE A 280 -9.96 -8.64 15.06
C ILE A 280 -9.11 -9.88 15.29
N PRO A 281 -7.95 -9.83 15.96
CA PRO A 281 -7.18 -11.05 16.26
C PRO A 281 -7.95 -12.08 17.11
N LYS A 282 -9.01 -11.66 17.80
CA LYS A 282 -9.90 -12.53 18.58
C LYS A 282 -11.00 -13.18 17.74
N ILE A 283 -11.27 -12.67 16.53
CA ILE A 283 -12.28 -13.22 15.61
C ILE A 283 -11.60 -14.29 14.73
N PRO A 284 -11.91 -15.59 14.91
CA PRO A 284 -11.14 -16.67 14.29
C PRO A 284 -11.10 -16.66 12.77
N VAL A 285 -12.21 -16.25 12.13
CA VAL A 285 -12.34 -16.24 10.67
C VAL A 285 -11.60 -15.04 10.05
N VAL A 286 -11.86 -13.83 10.55
CA VAL A 286 -11.31 -12.58 10.00
C VAL A 286 -9.78 -12.54 10.15
N ARG A 287 -9.25 -12.98 11.29
CA ARG A 287 -7.80 -13.01 11.50
C ARG A 287 -7.08 -13.93 10.52
N SER A 288 -7.70 -15.03 10.07
CA SER A 288 -7.07 -15.95 9.14
C SER A 288 -7.01 -15.39 7.72
N PHE A 289 -7.98 -14.57 7.30
CA PHE A 289 -7.92 -13.84 6.03
C PHE A 289 -6.83 -12.75 6.04
N CYS A 290 -6.75 -11.95 7.10
CA CYS A 290 -5.78 -10.85 7.18
C CYS A 290 -4.39 -11.27 7.67
N LEU A 291 -4.25 -12.34 8.44
CA LEU A 291 -3.00 -12.78 9.07
C LEU A 291 -2.72 -14.26 8.83
N ASN A 292 -2.96 -14.76 7.62
CA ASN A 292 -2.80 -16.19 7.29
C ASN A 292 -1.42 -16.76 7.64
N ARG A 293 -0.36 -15.93 7.66
CA ARG A 293 0.98 -16.37 8.08
C ARG A 293 1.06 -16.78 9.55
N GLN A 294 0.31 -16.11 10.43
CA GLN A 294 0.27 -16.39 11.87
C GLN A 294 -0.87 -17.36 12.21
N TYR A 295 -2.01 -17.23 11.52
CA TYR A 295 -3.22 -18.03 11.76
C TYR A 295 -3.69 -18.69 10.46
N PRO A 296 -2.98 -19.71 9.96
CA PRO A 296 -3.35 -20.34 8.70
C PRO A 296 -4.66 -21.12 8.83
N PHE A 297 -5.50 -21.11 7.79
CA PHE A 297 -6.74 -21.90 7.74
C PHE A 297 -6.49 -23.40 7.90
N PHE A 298 -5.37 -23.89 7.36
CA PHE A 298 -4.95 -25.28 7.44
C PHE A 298 -3.59 -25.34 8.12
N LYS A 299 -3.44 -26.23 9.12
CA LYS A 299 -2.12 -26.51 9.71
C LYS A 299 -1.18 -26.97 8.60
N LYS A 300 0.00 -26.35 8.53
CA LYS A 300 1.07 -26.85 7.66
C LYS A 300 1.58 -28.14 8.28
N HIS A 301 1.18 -29.27 7.71
CA HIS A 301 1.89 -30.54 7.87
C HIS A 301 3.16 -30.52 7.04
#